data_AF-A0A1F9BGJ7-F1
#
_entry.id   AF-A0A1F9BGJ7-F1
#
_cell.length_a   1.000
_cell.length_b   1.000
_cell.length_c   1.000
_cell.angle_alpha   90.00
_cell.angle_beta   90.00
_cell.angle_gamma   90.00
#
_symmetry.space_group_name_H-M   'P 1'
#
loop_
_entity.id
_entity.type
_entity.pdbx_description
1 polymer ?
#
loop_
_entity_poly.entity_id
_entity_poly.type
_entity_poly.pdbx_seq_one_letter_code
_entity_poly.pdbx_strand_id
1 'polypeptide(L)'
;MLCATKPIDVLADKILWERLNRGDQSAIPAMIEKLAADEHGYWWQCGRHLWSSELTEVLDKFLERRGDRAKRTWGETFASDWITSEMIMRLPVSQAERLLLKHWTHLRFAPDFIQTALYVSTPRLMEAAQAAINECPEPTKLMEHLSIHFGIRRKGHLGLTREAQVHALAPYLHLLSQMDIGDLWMACNDRGWFAIRQALLDDYLQPPFLQRKWDRDHAALELDKMVVDKRTFRVNYWIDDFLKTGVPWTEIFATMTAWLDQRCSLAALQVVTAAVVHRGTRKDLSTLKTYEGMPEKVAIQLIEDTKFAVCRRSIR
;
A
#
# COMPACT_ATOMS: atom_id res chain seq x y z
N MET A 1 17.47 -39.89 -5.52
CA MET A 1 18.48 -39.98 -4.46
C MET A 1 18.11 -38.95 -3.39
N LEU A 2 17.43 -39.39 -2.32
CA LEU A 2 17.10 -38.53 -1.17
C LEU A 2 18.32 -38.56 -0.25
N CYS A 3 19.11 -37.48 -0.20
CA CYS A 3 20.12 -37.37 0.84
C CYS A 3 19.41 -37.32 2.20
N ALA A 4 19.68 -38.31 3.04
CA ALA A 4 19.19 -38.38 4.41
C ALA A 4 19.83 -37.23 5.22
N THR A 5 19.16 -36.09 5.29
CA THR A 5 19.48 -35.03 6.23
C THR A 5 19.26 -35.56 7.64
N LYS A 6 20.30 -35.48 8.50
CA LYS A 6 20.21 -36.01 9.86
C LYS A 6 19.20 -35.16 10.64
N PRO A 7 18.38 -35.75 11.54
CA PRO A 7 17.41 -35.00 12.35
C PRO A 7 18.03 -33.83 13.16
N ILE A 8 19.32 -33.95 13.49
CA ILE A 8 20.12 -32.92 14.20
C ILE A 8 20.30 -31.67 13.31
N ASP A 9 20.48 -31.83 12.00
CA ASP A 9 20.65 -30.71 11.07
C ASP A 9 19.35 -29.92 10.91
N VAL A 10 18.20 -30.61 10.90
CA VAL A 10 16.87 -29.96 10.85
C VAL A 10 16.58 -29.17 12.12
N LEU A 11 16.96 -29.71 13.29
CA LEU A 11 16.78 -29.00 14.55
C LEU A 11 17.75 -27.82 14.67
N ALA A 12 19.01 -27.99 14.25
CA ALA A 12 19.99 -26.92 14.21
C ALA A 12 19.53 -25.76 13.31
N ASP A 13 18.97 -26.06 12.14
CA ASP A 13 18.45 -25.05 11.22
C ASP A 13 17.25 -24.31 11.79
N LYS A 14 16.34 -25.01 12.49
CA LYS A 14 15.24 -24.37 13.20
C LYS A 14 15.72 -23.45 14.34
N ILE A 15 16.71 -23.90 15.12
CA ILE A 15 17.30 -23.08 16.19
C ILE A 15 17.95 -21.84 15.60
N LEU A 16 18.73 -22.00 14.52
CA LEU A 16 19.35 -20.88 13.82
C LEU A 16 18.31 -19.91 13.28
N TRP A 17 17.28 -20.40 12.59
CA TRP A 17 16.18 -19.60 12.06
C TRP A 17 15.49 -18.77 13.13
N GLU A 18 15.16 -19.36 14.29
CA GLU A 18 14.55 -18.65 15.40
C GLU A 18 15.46 -17.59 16.03
N ARG A 19 16.76 -17.86 16.14
CA ARG A 19 17.74 -16.87 16.60
C ARG A 19 17.80 -15.68 15.64
N LEU A 20 17.88 -15.95 14.34
CA LEU A 20 17.91 -14.92 13.31
C LEU A 20 16.61 -14.09 13.31
N ASN A 21 15.43 -14.72 13.37
CA ASN A 21 14.16 -13.99 13.43
C ASN A 21 14.02 -13.06 14.65
N ARG A 22 14.73 -13.36 15.73
CA ARG A 22 14.78 -12.54 16.95
C ARG A 22 15.87 -11.47 16.91
N GLY A 23 16.63 -11.36 15.82
CA GLY A 23 17.65 -10.35 15.63
C GLY A 23 19.00 -10.66 16.30
N ASP A 24 19.29 -11.93 16.61
CA ASP A 24 20.56 -12.32 17.24
C ASP A 24 21.75 -12.14 16.29
N GLN A 25 22.48 -11.03 16.48
CA GLN A 25 23.66 -10.66 15.69
C GLN A 25 24.78 -11.71 15.77
N SER A 26 24.89 -12.45 16.88
CA SER A 26 25.93 -13.49 17.03
C SER A 26 25.69 -14.71 16.13
N ALA A 27 24.51 -14.83 15.53
CA ALA A 27 24.16 -15.89 14.59
C ALA A 27 24.50 -15.57 13.12
N ILE A 28 24.94 -14.34 12.80
CA ILE A 28 25.28 -13.93 11.44
C ILE A 28 26.33 -14.83 10.77
N PRO A 29 27.44 -15.22 11.42
CA PRO A 29 28.42 -16.10 10.79
C PRO A 29 27.80 -17.42 10.30
N ALA A 30 26.93 -18.04 11.11
CA ALA A 30 26.23 -19.26 10.73
C ALA A 30 25.22 -19.04 9.60
N MET A 31 24.56 -17.87 9.55
CA MET A 31 23.72 -17.49 8.41
C MET A 31 24.53 -17.36 7.12
N ILE A 32 25.73 -16.76 7.18
CA ILE A 32 26.61 -16.60 6.02
C ILE A 32 27.02 -17.97 5.45
N GLU A 33 27.34 -18.93 6.30
CA GLU A 33 27.62 -20.31 5.88
C GLU A 33 26.43 -20.94 5.14
N LYS A 34 25.20 -20.71 5.62
CA LYS A 34 23.98 -21.19 4.95
C LYS A 34 23.76 -20.51 3.60
N LEU A 35 24.00 -19.20 3.51
CA LEU A 35 23.86 -18.41 2.28
C LEU A 35 24.85 -18.85 1.18
N ALA A 36 25.99 -19.42 1.54
CA ALA A 36 26.95 -19.92 0.56
C ALA A 36 26.35 -21.03 -0.32
N ALA A 37 25.49 -21.88 0.26
CA ALA A 37 24.83 -23.01 -0.39
C ALA A 37 23.35 -22.75 -0.76
N ASP A 38 22.82 -21.57 -0.47
CA ASP A 38 21.40 -21.25 -0.65
C ASP A 38 21.08 -20.73 -2.05
N GLU A 39 20.79 -21.63 -2.99
CA GLU A 39 20.44 -21.23 -4.36
C GLU A 39 19.05 -20.58 -4.48
N HIS A 40 18.13 -20.95 -3.59
CA HIS A 40 16.73 -20.52 -3.66
C HIS A 40 16.43 -19.25 -2.84
N GLY A 41 17.41 -18.77 -2.07
CA GLY A 41 17.29 -17.59 -1.23
C GLY A 41 16.41 -17.79 0.00
N TYR A 42 16.26 -19.02 0.47
CA TYR A 42 15.49 -19.32 1.68
C TYR A 42 15.99 -18.54 2.90
N TRP A 43 17.31 -18.53 3.12
CA TRP A 43 17.97 -17.89 4.26
C TRP A 43 18.05 -16.37 4.14
N TRP A 44 17.99 -15.82 2.93
CA TRP A 44 17.89 -14.36 2.72
C TRP A 44 16.68 -13.74 3.42
N GLN A 45 15.62 -14.52 3.66
CA GLN A 45 14.44 -14.05 4.40
C GLN A 45 14.73 -13.60 5.83
N CYS A 46 15.75 -14.18 6.47
CA CYS A 46 16.20 -13.76 7.79
C CYS A 46 16.73 -12.33 7.81
N GLY A 47 17.16 -11.80 6.66
CA GLY A 47 17.62 -10.42 6.50
C GLY A 47 16.56 -9.36 6.80
N ARG A 48 15.27 -9.75 6.89
CA ARG A 48 14.19 -8.86 7.33
C ARG A 48 14.28 -8.46 8.81
N HIS A 49 14.97 -9.28 9.62
CA HIS A 49 15.02 -9.15 11.08
C HIS A 49 16.39 -8.71 11.58
N LEU A 50 17.44 -8.96 10.80
CA LEU A 50 18.81 -8.59 11.12
C LEU A 50 19.56 -8.22 9.85
N TRP A 51 20.48 -7.26 9.94
CA TRP A 51 21.33 -6.89 8.82
C TRP A 51 22.68 -6.40 9.33
N SER A 52 23.73 -6.62 8.55
CA SER A 52 25.08 -6.14 8.84
C SER A 52 25.85 -5.84 7.55
N SER A 53 27.01 -5.17 7.67
CA SER A 53 27.90 -4.91 6.52
C SER A 53 28.39 -6.19 5.86
N GLU A 54 28.66 -7.24 6.65
CA GLU A 54 29.09 -8.54 6.16
C GLU A 54 28.00 -9.19 5.29
N LEU A 55 26.72 -9.05 5.67
CA LEU A 55 25.61 -9.54 4.85
C LEU A 55 25.47 -8.76 3.53
N THR A 56 25.77 -7.46 3.52
CA THR A 56 25.85 -6.67 2.28
C THR A 56 26.96 -7.18 1.35
N GLU A 57 28.14 -7.53 1.89
CA GLU A 57 29.23 -8.11 1.10
C GLU A 57 28.88 -9.50 0.56
N VAL A 58 28.18 -10.32 1.35
CA VAL A 58 27.69 -11.63 0.90
C VAL A 58 26.63 -11.48 -0.17
N LEU A 59 25.75 -10.47 -0.07
CA LEU A 59 24.76 -10.17 -1.10
C LEU A 59 25.44 -9.73 -2.40
N ASP A 60 26.48 -8.92 -2.31
CA ASP A 60 27.30 -8.51 -3.45
C ASP A 60 27.87 -9.73 -4.20
N LYS A 61 28.56 -10.63 -3.49
CA LYS A 61 29.07 -11.89 -4.06
C LYS A 61 27.97 -12.81 -4.59
N PHE A 62 26.79 -12.79 -3.97
CA PHE A 62 25.63 -13.56 -4.44
C PHE A 62 25.16 -13.05 -5.81
N LEU A 63 25.09 -11.73 -5.99
CA LEU A 63 24.72 -11.11 -7.25
C LEU A 63 25.79 -11.34 -8.34
N GLU A 64 27.08 -11.37 -8.00
CA GLU A 64 28.15 -11.77 -8.93
C GLU A 64 27.91 -13.19 -9.47
N ARG A 65 27.67 -14.17 -8.59
CA ARG A 65 27.37 -15.56 -8.98
C ARG A 65 26.10 -15.67 -9.82
N ARG A 66 25.08 -14.86 -9.52
CA ARG A 66 23.89 -14.76 -10.35
C ARG A 66 24.24 -14.24 -11.74
N GLY A 67 25.09 -13.21 -11.82
CA GLY A 67 25.57 -12.61 -13.06
C GLY A 67 26.28 -13.59 -13.98
N ASP A 68 27.09 -14.49 -13.42
CA ASP A 68 27.78 -15.55 -14.17
C ASP A 68 26.81 -16.56 -14.81
N ARG A 69 25.63 -16.74 -14.22
CA ARG A 69 24.59 -17.67 -14.68
C ARG A 69 23.55 -17.02 -15.60
N ALA A 70 23.45 -15.69 -15.59
CA ALA A 70 22.41 -14.95 -16.28
C ALA A 70 22.58 -14.99 -17.80
N LYS A 71 21.53 -15.36 -18.51
CA LYS A 71 21.46 -15.37 -19.98
C LYS A 71 21.25 -13.98 -20.56
N ARG A 72 20.87 -12.99 -19.75
CA ARG A 72 20.62 -11.60 -20.16
C ARG A 72 19.49 -11.50 -21.17
N THR A 73 18.45 -12.30 -20.92
CA THR A 73 17.20 -12.29 -21.69
C THR A 73 16.11 -11.61 -20.88
N TRP A 74 15.29 -10.78 -21.52
CA TRP A 74 14.19 -10.06 -20.86
C TRP A 74 13.23 -11.02 -20.14
N GLY A 75 12.92 -10.70 -18.88
CA GLY A 75 12.06 -11.52 -18.03
C GLY A 75 12.77 -12.72 -17.39
N GLU A 76 14.09 -12.84 -17.52
CA GLU A 76 14.86 -13.86 -16.82
C GLU A 76 14.76 -13.65 -15.30
N THR A 77 14.36 -14.71 -14.59
CA THR A 77 14.17 -14.70 -13.13
C THR A 77 14.85 -15.90 -12.50
N PHE A 78 15.41 -15.68 -11.32
CA PHE A 78 15.94 -16.72 -10.44
C PHE A 78 15.04 -16.84 -9.20
N ALA A 79 14.96 -18.02 -8.62
CA ALA A 79 14.13 -18.28 -7.43
C ALA A 79 14.47 -17.38 -6.24
N SER A 80 15.67 -16.81 -6.20
CA SER A 80 16.17 -15.92 -5.15
C SER A 80 16.00 -14.42 -5.47
N ASP A 81 15.57 -14.05 -6.68
CA ASP A 81 15.51 -12.64 -7.12
C ASP A 81 14.54 -11.83 -6.26
N TRP A 82 13.35 -12.37 -5.98
CA TRP A 82 12.32 -11.70 -5.18
C TRP A 82 12.78 -11.29 -3.77
N ILE A 83 13.62 -12.10 -3.11
CA ILE A 83 14.08 -11.82 -1.74
C ILE A 83 15.37 -11.01 -1.73
N THR A 84 16.28 -11.26 -2.67
CA THR A 84 17.54 -10.50 -2.75
C THR A 84 17.28 -9.06 -3.17
N SER A 85 16.35 -8.84 -4.09
CA SER A 85 15.86 -7.49 -4.43
C SER A 85 15.18 -6.80 -3.24
N GLU A 86 14.36 -7.51 -2.45
CA GLU A 86 13.80 -6.98 -1.20
C GLU A 86 14.91 -6.56 -0.21
N MET A 87 15.98 -7.35 -0.08
CA MET A 87 17.10 -6.98 0.79
C MET A 87 17.76 -5.68 0.32
N ILE A 88 17.94 -5.50 -0.99
CA ILE A 88 18.45 -4.25 -1.57
C ILE A 88 17.53 -3.07 -1.24
N MET A 89 16.21 -3.23 -1.33
CA MET A 89 15.24 -2.18 -1.01
C MET A 89 15.34 -1.69 0.45
N ARG A 90 15.83 -2.55 1.35
CA ARG A 90 16.00 -2.24 2.78
C ARG A 90 17.34 -1.58 3.11
N LEU A 91 18.30 -1.60 2.17
CA LEU A 91 19.61 -0.96 2.38
C LEU A 91 19.48 0.58 2.42
N PRO A 92 20.46 1.26 3.03
CA PRO A 92 20.62 2.70 2.82
C PRO A 92 20.69 3.03 1.32
N VAL A 93 20.01 4.10 0.89
CA VAL A 93 19.86 4.50 -0.52
C VAL A 93 21.18 4.48 -1.29
N SER A 94 22.26 4.99 -0.70
CA SER A 94 23.59 5.04 -1.33
C SER A 94 24.24 3.66 -1.51
N GLN A 95 23.97 2.71 -0.62
CA GLN A 95 24.43 1.33 -0.76
C GLN A 95 23.59 0.56 -1.79
N ALA A 96 22.26 0.75 -1.77
CA ALA A 96 21.36 0.15 -2.74
C ALA A 96 21.70 0.59 -4.18
N GLU A 97 21.89 1.90 -4.41
CA GLU A 97 22.33 2.42 -5.71
C GLU A 97 23.66 1.80 -6.15
N ARG A 98 24.66 1.80 -5.27
CA ARG A 98 25.98 1.25 -5.61
C ARG A 98 25.89 -0.21 -6.03
N LEU A 99 25.15 -1.00 -5.29
CA LEU A 99 25.02 -2.44 -5.51
C LEU A 99 24.26 -2.75 -6.81
N LEU A 100 23.13 -2.07 -7.05
CA LEU A 100 22.36 -2.23 -8.28
C LEU A 100 23.17 -1.83 -9.52
N LEU A 101 23.85 -0.68 -9.47
CA LEU A 101 24.64 -0.19 -10.60
C LEU A 101 25.85 -1.08 -10.90
N LYS A 102 26.52 -1.62 -9.86
CA LYS A 102 27.63 -2.57 -10.02
C LYS A 102 27.22 -3.79 -10.86
N HIS A 103 26.00 -4.30 -10.62
CA HIS A 103 25.48 -5.53 -11.23
C HIS A 103 24.49 -5.28 -12.38
N TRP A 104 24.32 -4.02 -12.79
CA TRP A 104 23.24 -3.63 -13.70
C TRP A 104 23.30 -4.35 -15.05
N THR A 105 24.50 -4.74 -15.50
CA THR A 105 24.75 -5.44 -16.76
C THR A 105 23.91 -6.71 -16.93
N HIS A 106 23.54 -7.38 -15.84
CA HIS A 106 22.63 -8.53 -15.86
C HIS A 106 21.33 -8.31 -15.10
N LEU A 107 21.27 -7.41 -14.11
CA LEU A 107 20.05 -7.16 -13.33
C LEU A 107 18.99 -6.43 -14.15
N ARG A 108 19.40 -5.62 -15.13
CA ARG A 108 18.49 -4.83 -15.98
C ARG A 108 17.48 -5.66 -16.79
N PHE A 109 17.63 -6.98 -16.86
CA PHE A 109 16.74 -7.87 -17.61
C PHE A 109 15.64 -8.51 -16.75
N ALA A 110 15.74 -8.38 -15.43
CA ALA A 110 14.87 -9.03 -14.47
C ALA A 110 13.89 -8.01 -13.83
N PRO A 111 12.57 -8.27 -13.83
CA PRO A 111 11.56 -7.34 -13.30
C PRO A 111 11.86 -6.87 -11.87
N ASP A 112 12.19 -7.79 -10.96
CA ASP A 112 12.44 -7.50 -9.54
C ASP A 112 13.47 -6.39 -9.33
N PHE A 113 14.55 -6.38 -10.11
CA PHE A 113 15.63 -5.40 -9.95
C PHE A 113 15.35 -4.08 -10.66
N ILE A 114 14.58 -4.08 -11.74
CA ILE A 114 14.10 -2.85 -12.39
C ILE A 114 13.14 -2.13 -11.44
N GLN A 115 12.16 -2.86 -10.90
CA GLN A 115 11.23 -2.32 -9.91
C GLN A 115 11.97 -1.86 -8.66
N THR A 116 13.01 -2.57 -8.21
CA THR A 116 13.86 -2.14 -7.10
C THR A 116 14.62 -0.85 -7.40
N ALA A 117 15.14 -0.67 -8.62
CA ALA A 117 15.77 0.59 -9.03
C ALA A 117 14.79 1.77 -8.94
N LEU A 118 13.55 1.57 -9.40
CA LEU A 118 12.46 2.56 -9.26
C LEU A 118 12.09 2.82 -7.79
N TYR A 119 12.10 1.80 -6.94
CA TYR A 119 11.83 1.92 -5.50
C TYR A 119 12.91 2.74 -4.77
N VAL A 120 14.18 2.56 -5.13
CA VAL A 120 15.31 3.29 -4.53
C VAL A 120 15.31 4.76 -5.01
N SER A 121 14.86 5.00 -6.25
CA SER A 121 14.51 6.31 -6.81
C SER A 121 15.62 7.37 -6.77
N THR A 122 16.88 6.96 -6.98
CA THR A 122 17.97 7.92 -7.21
C THR A 122 18.07 8.29 -8.69
N PRO A 123 18.58 9.48 -9.04
CA PRO A 123 18.65 9.93 -10.44
C PRO A 123 19.33 8.92 -11.38
N ARG A 124 20.45 8.34 -10.96
CA ARG A 124 21.22 7.36 -11.77
C ARG A 124 20.45 6.05 -11.98
N LEU A 125 19.73 5.58 -10.96
CA LEU A 125 18.89 4.38 -11.08
C LEU A 125 17.66 4.65 -11.93
N MET A 126 17.08 5.84 -11.85
CA MET A 126 15.96 6.25 -12.69
C MET A 126 16.35 6.29 -14.16
N GLU A 127 17.51 6.86 -14.50
CA GLU A 127 18.06 6.83 -15.87
C GLU A 127 18.30 5.39 -16.35
N ALA A 128 18.91 4.55 -15.50
CA ALA A 128 19.21 3.16 -15.82
C ALA A 128 17.94 2.32 -16.03
N ALA A 129 16.92 2.50 -15.17
CA ALA A 129 15.63 1.84 -15.28
C ALA A 129 14.88 2.31 -16.54
N GLN A 130 14.84 3.62 -16.80
CA GLN A 130 14.21 4.18 -18.00
C GLN A 130 14.81 3.58 -19.28
N ALA A 131 16.15 3.49 -19.36
CA ALA A 131 16.82 2.88 -20.50
C ALA A 131 16.43 1.40 -20.65
N ALA A 132 16.43 0.63 -19.54
CA ALA A 132 16.03 -0.77 -19.56
C ALA A 132 14.58 -0.98 -20.01
N ILE A 133 13.65 -0.17 -19.51
CA ILE A 133 12.22 -0.23 -19.85
C ILE A 133 12.02 0.11 -21.33
N ASN A 134 12.71 1.12 -21.86
CA ASN A 134 12.61 1.52 -23.27
C ASN A 134 13.18 0.47 -24.24
N GLU A 135 14.22 -0.26 -23.84
CA GLU A 135 14.82 -1.31 -24.65
C GLU A 135 14.06 -2.65 -24.56
N CYS A 136 13.20 -2.82 -23.57
CA CYS A 136 12.44 -4.05 -23.38
C CYS A 136 11.33 -4.18 -24.45
N PRO A 137 11.22 -5.32 -25.15
CA PRO A 137 10.13 -5.55 -26.11
C PRO A 137 8.74 -5.58 -25.47
N GLU A 138 8.65 -5.95 -24.19
CA GLU A 138 7.39 -6.06 -23.45
C GLU A 138 7.45 -5.32 -22.10
N PRO A 139 7.47 -3.96 -22.11
CA PRO A 139 7.67 -3.17 -20.89
C PRO A 139 6.64 -3.42 -19.79
N THR A 140 5.40 -3.76 -20.15
CA THR A 140 4.34 -4.11 -19.19
C THR A 140 4.73 -5.32 -18.32
N LYS A 141 5.40 -6.33 -18.88
CA LYS A 141 5.84 -7.51 -18.11
C LYS A 141 6.89 -7.16 -17.05
N LEU A 142 7.69 -6.11 -17.26
CA LEU A 142 8.65 -5.64 -16.25
C LEU A 142 7.96 -4.98 -15.05
N MET A 143 6.72 -4.53 -15.21
CA MET A 143 5.95 -3.82 -14.19
C MET A 143 4.87 -4.68 -13.53
N GLU A 144 4.74 -5.94 -13.93
CA GLU A 144 3.77 -6.86 -13.30
C GLU A 144 4.04 -6.99 -11.80
N HIS A 145 2.96 -6.97 -11.02
CA HIS A 145 2.98 -7.16 -9.57
C HIS A 145 3.81 -6.13 -8.80
N LEU A 146 3.97 -4.92 -9.35
CA LEU A 146 4.77 -3.86 -8.75
C LEU A 146 4.33 -3.52 -7.31
N SER A 147 3.04 -3.48 -7.03
CA SER A 147 2.55 -3.17 -5.68
C SER A 147 2.97 -4.24 -4.66
N ILE A 148 2.96 -5.50 -5.09
CA ILE A 148 3.36 -6.65 -4.29
C ILE A 148 4.87 -6.59 -4.00
N HIS A 149 5.66 -6.30 -5.03
CA HIS A 149 7.12 -6.17 -4.91
C HIS A 149 7.51 -5.03 -3.97
N PHE A 150 6.84 -3.87 -4.11
CA PHE A 150 7.02 -2.72 -3.22
C PHE A 150 6.58 -3.01 -1.77
N GLY A 151 5.95 -4.17 -1.52
CA GLY A 151 5.48 -4.59 -0.21
C GLY A 151 4.25 -3.82 0.26
N ILE A 152 3.47 -3.25 -0.66
CA ILE A 152 2.25 -2.52 -0.34
C ILE A 152 1.24 -3.50 0.26
N ARG A 153 0.68 -3.13 1.43
CA ARG A 153 -0.27 -3.94 2.21
C ARG A 153 0.26 -5.33 2.63
N ARG A 154 1.58 -5.54 2.60
CA ARG A 154 2.23 -6.76 3.09
C ARG A 154 2.75 -6.60 4.51
N LYS A 155 2.32 -7.49 5.40
CA LYS A 155 2.80 -7.53 6.78
C LYS A 155 4.32 -7.78 6.79
N GLY A 156 5.06 -6.97 7.55
CA GLY A 156 6.52 -7.08 7.69
C GLY A 156 7.33 -6.43 6.57
N HIS A 157 6.69 -5.81 5.58
CA HIS A 157 7.34 -4.98 4.57
C HIS A 157 7.15 -3.49 4.86
N LEU A 158 8.07 -2.66 4.37
CA LEU A 158 8.03 -1.21 4.57
C LEU A 158 6.97 -0.53 3.68
N GLY A 159 6.57 -1.17 2.57
CA GLY A 159 5.72 -0.52 1.57
C GLY A 159 6.40 0.70 0.97
N LEU A 160 5.61 1.72 0.64
CA LEU A 160 6.13 3.05 0.33
C LEU A 160 6.69 3.72 1.58
N THR A 161 7.81 4.42 1.49
CA THR A 161 8.40 5.15 2.61
C THR A 161 8.67 6.61 2.28
N ARG A 162 8.76 6.94 0.98
CA ARG A 162 9.02 8.31 0.49
C ARG A 162 8.15 8.63 -0.72
N GLU A 163 7.65 9.87 -0.82
CA GLU A 163 6.90 10.36 -1.99
C GLU A 163 7.71 10.23 -3.31
N ALA A 164 9.05 10.33 -3.22
CA ALA A 164 9.95 10.13 -4.36
C ALA A 164 9.73 8.79 -5.09
N GLN A 165 9.24 7.76 -4.39
CA GLN A 165 8.96 6.44 -4.98
C GLN A 165 7.71 6.47 -5.86
N VAL A 166 6.74 7.32 -5.54
CA VAL A 166 5.54 7.52 -6.37
C VAL A 166 5.89 8.41 -7.56
N HIS A 167 6.69 9.46 -7.36
CA HIS A 167 7.21 10.29 -8.45
C HIS A 167 8.01 9.48 -9.48
N ALA A 168 8.84 8.55 -9.02
CA ALA A 168 9.60 7.64 -9.88
C ALA A 168 8.70 6.81 -10.82
N LEU A 169 7.47 6.50 -10.40
CA LEU A 169 6.53 5.70 -11.20
C LEU A 169 5.71 6.53 -12.19
N ALA A 170 5.69 7.86 -12.07
CA ALA A 170 4.87 8.74 -12.89
C ALA A 170 4.99 8.47 -14.41
N PRO A 171 6.19 8.26 -14.99
CA PRO A 171 6.33 7.98 -16.42
C PRO A 171 5.76 6.62 -16.84
N TYR A 172 5.58 5.69 -15.90
CA TYR A 172 5.25 4.28 -16.15
C TYR A 172 3.84 3.88 -15.71
N LEU A 173 3.01 4.82 -15.24
CA LEU A 173 1.66 4.50 -14.75
C LEU A 173 0.80 3.79 -15.79
N HIS A 174 0.99 4.11 -17.08
CA HIS A 174 0.33 3.45 -18.20
C HIS A 174 0.72 1.98 -18.40
N LEU A 175 1.83 1.53 -17.80
CA LEU A 175 2.29 0.13 -17.80
C LEU A 175 1.74 -0.67 -16.62
N LEU A 176 1.14 -0.01 -15.62
CA LEU A 176 0.68 -0.66 -14.40
C LEU A 176 -0.72 -1.24 -14.56
N SER A 177 -0.96 -2.36 -13.87
CA SER A 177 -2.32 -2.91 -13.77
C SER A 177 -3.21 -2.00 -12.93
N GLN A 178 -4.53 -2.09 -13.11
CA GLN A 178 -5.48 -1.37 -12.26
C GLN A 178 -5.39 -1.77 -10.78
N MET A 179 -4.95 -3.01 -10.49
CA MET A 179 -4.69 -3.44 -9.12
C MET A 179 -3.50 -2.67 -8.53
N ASP A 180 -2.39 -2.57 -9.27
CA ASP A 180 -1.20 -1.84 -8.82
C ASP A 180 -1.48 -0.34 -8.63
N ILE A 181 -2.22 0.28 -9.55
CA ILE A 181 -2.62 1.69 -9.45
C ILE A 181 -3.52 1.89 -8.23
N GLY A 182 -4.51 1.02 -8.01
CA GLY A 182 -5.38 1.07 -6.83
C GLY A 182 -4.60 0.87 -5.51
N ASP A 183 -3.65 -0.05 -5.49
CA ASP A 183 -2.72 -0.29 -4.38
C ASP A 183 -1.91 0.96 -4.03
N LEU A 184 -1.26 1.56 -5.03
CA LEU A 184 -0.48 2.79 -4.87
C LEU A 184 -1.37 3.94 -4.35
N TRP A 185 -2.56 4.07 -4.92
CA TRP A 185 -3.52 5.09 -4.52
C TRP A 185 -3.92 4.97 -3.05
N MET A 186 -4.23 3.76 -2.59
CA MET A 186 -4.53 3.49 -1.18
C MET A 186 -3.30 3.69 -0.29
N ALA A 187 -2.12 3.26 -0.72
CA ALA A 187 -0.89 3.42 0.05
C ALA A 187 -0.51 4.90 0.28
N CYS A 188 -0.80 5.77 -0.70
CA CYS A 188 -0.66 7.22 -0.55
C CYS A 188 -1.68 7.78 0.46
N ASN A 189 -2.93 7.31 0.41
CA ASN A 189 -3.97 7.72 1.36
C ASN A 189 -3.62 7.38 2.80
N ASP A 190 -3.14 6.15 3.04
CA ASP A 190 -2.70 5.71 4.37
C ASP A 190 -1.56 6.57 4.94
N ARG A 191 -0.82 7.26 4.08
CA ARG A 191 0.31 8.15 4.43
C ARG A 191 -0.04 9.63 4.44
N GLY A 192 -1.27 9.99 4.08
CA GLY A 192 -1.68 11.38 3.94
C GLY A 192 -1.06 12.10 2.73
N TRP A 193 -0.49 11.36 1.77
CA TRP A 193 0.16 11.89 0.58
C TRP A 193 -0.87 12.27 -0.50
N PHE A 194 -1.86 13.07 -0.12
CA PHE A 194 -3.02 13.38 -0.96
C PHE A 194 -2.63 14.20 -2.19
N ALA A 195 -1.74 15.19 -2.05
CA ALA A 195 -1.37 16.09 -3.14
C ALA A 195 -0.70 15.34 -4.31
N ILE A 196 0.33 14.55 -4.03
CA ILE A 196 1.03 13.75 -5.06
C ILE A 196 0.10 12.69 -5.66
N ARG A 197 -0.73 12.05 -4.84
CA ARG A 197 -1.71 11.06 -5.31
C ARG A 197 -2.73 11.69 -6.25
N GLN A 198 -3.24 12.88 -5.93
CA GLN A 198 -4.19 13.61 -6.78
C GLN A 198 -3.52 14.01 -8.09
N ALA A 199 -2.28 14.49 -8.03
CA ALA A 199 -1.55 14.94 -9.21
C ALA A 199 -1.17 13.80 -10.18
N LEU A 200 -0.92 12.59 -9.68
CA LEU A 200 -0.35 11.51 -10.48
C LEU A 200 -1.29 10.31 -10.70
N LEU A 201 -2.11 9.94 -9.72
CA LEU A 201 -2.83 8.64 -9.73
C LEU A 201 -4.34 8.78 -9.97
N ASP A 202 -4.94 9.90 -9.56
CA ASP A 202 -6.40 10.08 -9.56
C ASP A 202 -7.04 9.97 -10.95
N ASP A 203 -6.30 10.28 -12.02
CA ASP A 203 -6.75 10.21 -13.42
C ASP A 203 -6.61 8.81 -14.03
N TYR A 204 -5.82 7.93 -13.39
CA TYR A 204 -5.59 6.57 -13.86
C TYR A 204 -6.52 5.53 -13.22
N LEU A 205 -7.31 5.94 -12.22
CA LEU A 205 -8.23 5.04 -11.53
C LEU A 205 -9.35 4.54 -12.45
N GLN A 206 -9.54 3.23 -12.45
CA GLN A 206 -10.69 2.57 -13.06
C GLN A 206 -11.52 1.82 -11.99
N PRO A 207 -12.74 1.36 -12.32
CA PRO A 207 -13.48 0.46 -11.46
C PRO A 207 -12.64 -0.78 -11.06
N PRO A 208 -12.74 -1.28 -9.81
CA PRO A 208 -13.62 -0.81 -8.75
C PRO A 208 -13.06 0.36 -7.91
N PHE A 209 -11.83 0.80 -8.15
CA PHE A 209 -11.18 1.83 -7.32
C PHE A 209 -11.72 3.23 -7.56
N LEU A 210 -12.20 3.51 -8.78
CA LEU A 210 -12.81 4.79 -9.13
C LEU A 210 -13.98 5.16 -8.20
N GLN A 211 -14.76 4.17 -7.75
CA GLN A 211 -15.90 4.38 -6.83
C GLN A 211 -15.47 4.87 -5.44
N ARG A 212 -14.18 4.70 -5.08
CA ARG A 212 -13.62 5.18 -3.82
C ARG A 212 -13.11 6.62 -3.91
N LYS A 213 -12.99 7.17 -5.12
CA LYS A 213 -12.69 8.58 -5.32
C LYS A 213 -13.94 9.37 -4.97
N TRP A 214 -13.76 10.47 -4.23
CA TRP A 214 -14.86 11.30 -3.84
C TRP A 214 -15.47 12.00 -5.05
N ASP A 215 -16.78 11.85 -5.18
CA ASP A 215 -17.61 12.52 -6.15
C ASP A 215 -18.98 12.77 -5.50
N ARG A 216 -19.49 14.00 -5.60
CA ARG A 216 -20.70 14.41 -4.86
C ARG A 216 -21.96 13.75 -5.43
N ASP A 217 -22.01 13.60 -6.74
CA ASP A 217 -23.16 13.00 -7.42
C ASP A 217 -23.20 11.49 -7.15
N HIS A 218 -22.05 10.83 -7.23
CA HIS A 218 -21.93 9.43 -6.85
C HIS A 218 -22.26 9.20 -5.36
N ALA A 219 -21.78 10.06 -4.47
CA ALA A 219 -22.09 10.00 -3.04
C ALA A 219 -23.60 10.08 -2.79
N ALA A 220 -24.32 10.99 -3.46
CA ALA A 220 -25.77 11.08 -3.36
C ALA A 220 -26.48 9.78 -3.81
N LEU A 221 -26.02 9.18 -4.91
CA LEU A 221 -26.53 7.89 -5.41
C LEU A 221 -26.27 6.74 -4.42
N GLU A 222 -25.12 6.73 -3.75
CA GLU A 222 -24.82 5.72 -2.71
C GLU A 222 -25.72 5.89 -1.48
N LEU A 223 -26.00 7.13 -1.06
CA LEU A 223 -26.93 7.42 0.04
C LEU A 223 -28.35 6.97 -0.30
N ASP A 224 -28.82 7.20 -1.53
CA ASP A 224 -30.11 6.69 -2.01
C ASP A 224 -30.17 5.17 -1.92
N LYS A 225 -29.11 4.50 -2.38
CA LYS A 225 -29.01 3.04 -2.30
C LYS A 225 -29.04 2.53 -0.86
N MET A 226 -28.40 3.23 0.08
CA MET A 226 -28.46 2.87 1.51
C MET A 226 -29.87 2.96 2.07
N VAL A 227 -30.65 3.97 1.67
CA VAL A 227 -32.06 4.10 2.08
C VAL A 227 -32.91 2.96 1.49
N VAL A 228 -32.79 2.71 0.19
CA VAL A 228 -33.54 1.65 -0.51
C VAL A 228 -33.22 0.27 0.07
N ASP A 229 -31.94 -0.03 0.30
CA ASP A 229 -31.49 -1.30 0.86
C ASP A 229 -31.73 -1.42 2.37
N LYS A 230 -32.21 -0.36 3.04
CA LYS A 230 -32.36 -0.27 4.50
C LYS A 230 -31.05 -0.55 5.27
N ARG A 231 -29.94 -0.02 4.76
CA ARG A 231 -28.57 -0.26 5.25
C ARG A 231 -27.96 0.95 5.97
N THR A 232 -28.75 1.72 6.71
CA THR A 232 -28.32 2.92 7.44
C THR A 232 -27.09 2.70 8.32
N PHE A 233 -26.94 1.51 8.92
CA PHE A 233 -25.78 1.15 9.76
C PHE A 233 -24.44 1.19 9.00
N ARG A 234 -24.45 1.17 7.65
CA ARG A 234 -23.24 1.24 6.83
C ARG A 234 -22.68 2.65 6.66
N VAL A 235 -23.44 3.68 7.03
CA VAL A 235 -23.02 5.09 6.87
C VAL A 235 -21.69 5.38 7.56
N ASN A 236 -21.43 4.72 8.70
CA ASN A 236 -20.18 4.91 9.44
C ASN A 236 -18.96 4.44 8.63
N TYR A 237 -19.03 3.24 8.06
CA TYR A 237 -17.97 2.69 7.20
C TYR A 237 -17.77 3.53 5.95
N TRP A 238 -18.87 3.97 5.34
CA TRP A 238 -18.86 4.82 4.15
C TRP A 238 -18.15 6.16 4.43
N ILE A 239 -18.45 6.81 5.56
CA ILE A 239 -17.76 8.04 5.98
C ILE A 239 -16.28 7.77 6.23
N ASP A 240 -15.95 6.72 6.99
CA ASP A 240 -14.56 6.41 7.33
C ASP A 240 -13.73 6.09 6.09
N ASP A 241 -14.32 5.46 5.08
CA ASP A 241 -13.64 5.17 3.82
C ASP A 241 -13.34 6.44 3.03
N PHE A 242 -14.27 7.41 2.93
CA PHE A 242 -13.99 8.68 2.26
C PHE A 242 -13.07 9.61 3.04
N LEU A 243 -13.12 9.59 4.37
CA LEU A 243 -12.16 10.36 5.18
C LEU A 243 -10.73 9.88 4.97
N LYS A 244 -10.50 8.57 4.76
CA LYS A 244 -9.17 8.04 4.42
C LYS A 244 -8.65 8.58 3.08
N THR A 245 -9.53 9.04 2.19
CA THR A 245 -9.14 9.62 0.90
C THR A 245 -8.85 11.13 1.01
N GLY A 246 -8.74 11.67 2.23
CA GLY A 246 -8.37 13.06 2.45
C GLY A 246 -9.50 14.06 2.23
N VAL A 247 -10.71 13.59 1.93
CA VAL A 247 -11.90 14.45 1.87
C VAL A 247 -12.21 14.95 3.28
N PRO A 248 -12.37 16.26 3.49
CA PRO A 248 -12.69 16.77 4.81
C PRO A 248 -14.13 16.42 5.20
N TRP A 249 -14.35 16.14 6.49
CA TRP A 249 -15.69 15.89 7.04
C TRP A 249 -16.70 16.98 6.66
N THR A 250 -16.26 18.25 6.64
CA THR A 250 -17.10 19.39 6.26
C THR A 250 -17.68 19.26 4.86
N GLU A 251 -16.92 18.69 3.92
CA GLU A 251 -17.41 18.46 2.56
C GLU A 251 -18.38 17.27 2.51
N ILE A 252 -18.05 16.17 3.18
CA ILE A 252 -18.93 14.99 3.26
C ILE A 252 -20.28 15.39 3.86
N PHE A 253 -20.24 16.11 4.99
CA PHE A 253 -21.45 16.54 5.70
C PHE A 253 -22.27 17.54 4.89
N ALA A 254 -21.63 18.45 4.15
CA ALA A 254 -22.34 19.36 3.25
C ALA A 254 -23.08 18.60 2.13
N THR A 255 -22.44 17.59 1.52
CA THR A 255 -23.09 16.74 0.50
C THR A 255 -24.28 15.97 1.10
N MET A 256 -24.12 15.39 2.29
CA MET A 256 -25.21 14.68 2.97
C MET A 256 -26.39 15.60 3.31
N THR A 257 -26.11 16.85 3.71
CA THR A 257 -27.13 17.85 4.02
C THR A 257 -27.89 18.26 2.76
N ALA A 258 -27.18 18.58 1.68
CA ALA A 258 -27.79 18.92 0.40
C ALA A 258 -28.67 17.77 -0.15
N TRP A 259 -28.22 16.52 0.04
CA TRP A 259 -29.00 15.34 -0.30
C TRP A 259 -30.27 15.20 0.57
N LEU A 260 -30.17 15.45 1.88
CA LEU A 260 -31.32 15.45 2.79
C LEU A 260 -32.36 16.52 2.42
N ASP A 261 -31.91 17.73 2.06
CA ASP A 261 -32.78 18.82 1.61
C ASP A 261 -33.62 18.42 0.39
N GLN A 262 -33.01 17.70 -0.56
CA GLN A 262 -33.72 17.23 -1.76
C GLN A 262 -34.71 16.11 -1.46
N ARG A 263 -34.37 15.19 -0.56
CA ARG A 263 -35.20 14.00 -0.27
C ARG A 263 -36.32 14.28 0.73
N CYS A 264 -36.09 15.19 1.68
CA CYS A 264 -37.05 15.60 2.72
C CYS A 264 -37.86 14.42 3.30
N SER A 265 -37.18 13.37 3.75
CA SER A 265 -37.81 12.15 4.27
C SER A 265 -37.19 11.70 5.60
N LEU A 266 -37.99 11.04 6.44
CA LEU A 266 -37.52 10.48 7.71
C LEU A 266 -36.35 9.49 7.52
N ALA A 267 -36.38 8.68 6.45
CA ALA A 267 -35.29 7.73 6.18
C ALA A 267 -33.98 8.44 5.82
N ALA A 268 -34.03 9.54 5.07
CA ALA A 268 -32.86 10.37 4.80
C ALA A 268 -32.33 11.02 6.08
N LEU A 269 -33.24 11.54 6.93
CA LEU A 269 -32.88 12.11 8.23
C LEU A 269 -32.18 11.08 9.13
N GLN A 270 -32.63 9.83 9.14
CA GLN A 270 -31.98 8.73 9.86
C GLN A 270 -30.53 8.48 9.41
N VAL A 271 -30.25 8.58 8.10
CA VAL A 271 -28.88 8.43 7.57
C VAL A 271 -27.99 9.59 8.03
N VAL A 272 -28.45 10.83 7.88
CA VAL A 272 -27.67 12.02 8.27
C VAL A 272 -27.46 12.08 9.79
N THR A 273 -28.47 11.76 10.58
CA THR A 273 -28.35 11.74 12.04
C THR A 273 -27.37 10.66 12.50
N ALA A 274 -27.42 9.45 11.93
CA ALA A 274 -26.43 8.41 12.20
C ALA A 274 -24.99 8.86 11.86
N ALA A 275 -24.80 9.57 10.75
CA ALA A 275 -23.52 10.16 10.38
C ALA A 275 -23.03 11.22 11.37
N VAL A 276 -23.91 12.11 11.82
CA VAL A 276 -23.59 13.13 12.84
C VAL A 276 -23.25 12.48 14.18
N VAL A 277 -23.98 11.43 14.57
CA VAL A 277 -23.62 10.61 15.74
C VAL A 277 -22.22 10.01 15.58
N HIS A 278 -21.82 9.56 14.39
CA HIS A 278 -20.52 8.92 14.14
C HIS A 278 -19.33 9.89 14.07
N ARG A 279 -19.44 11.03 13.36
CA ARG A 279 -18.32 11.98 13.14
C ARG A 279 -18.62 13.45 13.41
N GLY A 280 -19.89 13.81 13.57
CA GLY A 280 -20.30 15.21 13.72
C GLY A 280 -19.78 15.92 14.97
N THR A 281 -19.81 17.23 14.94
CA THR A 281 -19.44 18.12 16.04
C THR A 281 -20.67 18.83 16.59
N ARG A 282 -20.52 19.55 17.71
CA ARG A 282 -21.60 20.40 18.23
C ARG A 282 -22.03 21.49 17.26
N LYS A 283 -21.14 21.93 16.36
CA LYS A 283 -21.46 22.90 15.31
C LYS A 283 -22.39 22.30 14.26
N ASP A 284 -22.21 21.01 13.94
CA ASP A 284 -23.02 20.32 12.93
C ASP A 284 -24.49 20.12 13.37
N LEU A 285 -24.76 20.16 14.68
CA LEU A 285 -26.12 20.05 15.23
C LEU A 285 -27.03 21.22 14.84
N SER A 286 -26.50 22.40 14.54
CA SER A 286 -27.35 23.52 14.10
C SER A 286 -28.03 23.23 12.76
N THR A 287 -27.35 22.47 11.89
CA THR A 287 -27.89 22.05 10.59
C THR A 287 -29.09 21.12 10.77
N LEU A 288 -29.14 20.30 11.82
CA LEU A 288 -30.27 19.39 12.06
C LEU A 288 -31.53 20.11 12.54
N LYS A 289 -31.41 21.30 13.15
CA LYS A 289 -32.55 22.05 13.69
C LYS A 289 -33.56 22.47 12.62
N THR A 290 -33.12 22.64 11.37
CA THR A 290 -34.00 23.01 10.25
C THR A 290 -35.04 21.94 9.92
N TYR A 291 -34.82 20.70 10.35
CA TYR A 291 -35.72 19.57 10.11
C TYR A 291 -36.63 19.24 11.30
N GLU A 292 -36.60 20.01 12.39
CA GLU A 292 -37.53 19.84 13.54
C GLU A 292 -38.99 20.06 13.14
N GLY A 293 -39.24 20.78 12.05
CA GLY A 293 -40.56 21.02 11.48
C GLY A 293 -41.10 19.90 10.57
N MET A 294 -40.40 18.77 10.43
CA MET A 294 -40.89 17.63 9.65
C MET A 294 -42.23 17.09 10.22
N PRO A 295 -43.19 16.67 9.36
CA PRO A 295 -44.51 16.21 9.81
C PRO A 295 -44.47 15.05 10.81
N GLU A 296 -43.45 14.20 10.71
CA GLU A 296 -43.28 13.03 11.54
C GLU A 296 -42.75 13.42 12.93
N LYS A 297 -43.56 13.22 13.98
CA LYS A 297 -43.14 13.42 15.39
C LYS A 297 -41.84 12.67 15.75
N VAL A 298 -41.57 11.55 15.07
CA VAL A 298 -40.35 10.75 15.24
C VAL A 298 -39.09 11.53 14.84
N ALA A 299 -39.19 12.50 13.92
CA ALA A 299 -38.07 13.32 13.49
C ALA A 299 -37.51 14.19 14.63
N ILE A 300 -38.39 14.80 15.44
CA ILE A 300 -37.99 15.61 16.61
C ILE A 300 -37.23 14.74 17.62
N GLN A 301 -37.76 13.56 17.95
CA GLN A 301 -37.11 12.65 18.90
C GLN A 301 -35.74 12.21 18.38
N LEU A 302 -35.64 11.87 17.10
CA LEU A 302 -34.38 11.47 16.47
C LEU A 302 -33.31 12.58 16.51
N ILE A 303 -33.72 13.84 16.33
CA ILE A 303 -32.82 15.00 16.43
C ILE A 303 -32.35 15.19 17.87
N GLU A 304 -33.24 15.10 18.86
CA GLU A 304 -32.87 15.20 20.28
C GLU A 304 -31.93 14.08 20.73
N ASP A 305 -32.19 12.84 20.31
CA ASP A 305 -31.32 11.69 20.58
C ASP A 305 -29.92 11.91 19.97
N THR A 306 -29.87 12.46 18.76
CA THR A 306 -28.62 12.81 18.08
C THR A 306 -27.84 13.90 18.82
N LYS A 307 -28.53 14.98 19.25
CA LYS A 307 -27.93 16.05 20.06
C LYS A 307 -27.33 15.47 21.35
N PHE A 308 -28.09 14.62 22.05
CA PHE A 308 -27.61 13.98 23.27
C PHE A 308 -26.36 13.13 23.02
N ALA A 309 -26.36 12.29 21.98
CA ALA A 309 -25.22 11.44 21.64
C ALA A 309 -23.94 12.24 21.33
N VAL A 310 -24.03 13.30 20.53
CA VAL A 310 -22.89 14.17 20.18
C VAL A 310 -22.37 14.94 21.40
N CYS A 311 -23.28 15.52 22.20
CA CYS A 311 -22.91 16.23 23.43
C CYS A 311 -22.22 15.28 24.43
N ARG A 312 -22.73 14.06 24.60
CA ARG A 312 -22.12 13.05 25.47
C ARG A 312 -20.72 12.63 25.00
N ARG A 313 -20.52 12.42 23.69
CA ARG A 313 -19.19 12.08 23.15
C ARG A 313 -18.16 13.18 23.41
N SER A 314 -18.57 14.44 23.27
CA SER A 314 -17.70 15.62 23.37
C SER A 314 -17.37 16.07 24.80
N ILE A 315 -17.80 15.33 25.83
CA ILE A 315 -17.40 15.54 27.24
C ILE A 315 -16.14 14.74 27.61
N ARG A 316 -15.75 13.76 26.77
CA ARG A 316 -14.49 13.02 26.89
C ARG A 316 -13.38 13.74 26.15
#